data_AF-A0A0T5VRG3-F1
#
_entry.id   AF-A0A0T5VRG3-F1
#
_cell.length_a   1.000
_cell.length_b   1.000
_cell.length_c   1.000
_cell.angle_alpha   90.00
_cell.angle_beta   90.00
_cell.angle_gamma   90.00
#
_symmetry.space_group_name_H-M   'P 1'
#
loop_
_entity.id
_entity.type
_entity.pdbx_description
1 polymer ?
#
loop_
_entity_poly.entity_id
_entity_poly.type
_entity_poly.pdbx_seq_one_letter_code
_entity_poly.pdbx_strand_id
1 'polypeptide(L)'
;MQLKWSKQNEKSFFKPIFKLFSAPGLAALFIIRCLLIIGLLFFPLQSTTGWVLISLLGVSLLTASLVTYYGSDGSDQMSMLIIITLILCNLPAFTTGKLRDIGIWFIGLQACLSYTVAGIAKLVSAEWRSGTAIKDVFSTKTYGSKKASLLLQKYPSANRFLCWNVIVMETIFPLCLILPWQYAIVFLIWGFIFHFFTALIMGLNSFFWAFMATYPAIYFINHQMPWHLF
;
A
#
# COMPACT_ATOMS: atom_id res chain seq x y z
N MET A 1 15.50 -10.85 2.22
CA MET A 1 15.23 -10.95 0.77
C MET A 1 15.95 -12.18 0.24
N GLN A 2 15.26 -13.31 0.12
CA GLN A 2 15.83 -14.51 -0.50
C GLN A 2 15.46 -14.51 -1.98
N LEU A 3 16.47 -14.67 -2.84
CA LEU A 3 16.32 -14.65 -4.30
C LEU A 3 15.79 -16.00 -4.78
N LYS A 4 14.94 -15.98 -5.82
CA LYS A 4 14.29 -17.18 -6.39
C LYS A 4 15.25 -18.15 -7.11
N TRP A 5 16.53 -17.79 -7.27
CA TRP A 5 17.46 -18.45 -8.21
C TRP A 5 18.79 -18.84 -7.55
N SER A 6 19.28 -20.06 -7.81
CA SER A 6 20.58 -20.56 -7.35
C SER A 6 21.72 -20.16 -8.33
N LYS A 7 22.98 -20.25 -7.88
CA LYS A 7 24.19 -19.99 -8.69
C LYS A 7 24.24 -20.76 -10.02
N GLN A 8 23.47 -21.85 -10.14
CA GLN A 8 23.43 -22.68 -11.35
C GLN A 8 22.74 -21.97 -12.52
N ASN A 9 21.90 -20.97 -12.25
CA ASN A 9 21.17 -20.22 -13.26
C ASN A 9 21.92 -18.99 -13.82
N GLU A 10 23.07 -18.61 -13.24
CA GLU A 10 23.92 -17.50 -13.72
C GLU A 10 24.60 -17.77 -15.08
N LYS A 11 24.49 -19.00 -15.61
CA LYS A 11 25.08 -19.42 -16.89
C LYS A 11 24.17 -19.18 -18.11
N SER A 12 23.01 -18.55 -17.94
CA SER A 12 22.04 -18.30 -19.01
C SER A 12 22.14 -16.88 -19.60
N PHE A 13 21.58 -16.68 -20.80
CA PHE A 13 21.42 -15.42 -21.56
C PHE A 13 20.92 -14.24 -20.70
N PHE A 14 20.27 -14.51 -19.56
CA PHE A 14 19.72 -13.53 -18.62
C PHE A 14 20.73 -12.96 -17.58
N LYS A 15 22.03 -13.17 -17.75
CA LYS A 15 23.11 -12.67 -16.86
C LYS A 15 23.01 -11.18 -16.46
N PRO A 16 22.62 -10.22 -17.34
CA PRO A 16 22.42 -8.82 -16.96
C PRO A 16 21.26 -8.65 -15.99
N ILE A 17 20.17 -9.41 -16.20
CA ILE A 17 19.03 -9.41 -15.30
C ILE A 17 19.53 -9.88 -13.94
N PHE A 18 20.33 -10.95 -13.84
CA PHE A 18 20.90 -11.45 -12.56
C PHE A 18 21.68 -10.41 -11.74
N LYS A 19 22.35 -9.45 -12.39
CA LYS A 19 23.01 -8.34 -11.67
C LYS A 19 22.03 -7.40 -10.95
N LEU A 20 20.81 -7.22 -11.47
CA LEU A 20 19.74 -6.44 -10.83
C LEU A 20 19.22 -7.09 -9.53
N PHE A 21 19.46 -8.39 -9.33
CA PHE A 21 19.04 -9.15 -8.14
C PHE A 21 20.03 -9.03 -6.97
N SER A 22 21.19 -8.38 -7.17
CA SER A 22 22.12 -8.09 -6.09
C SER A 22 21.64 -6.88 -5.27
N ALA A 23 22.06 -6.74 -4.01
CA ALA A 23 21.73 -5.57 -3.20
C ALA A 23 22.04 -4.22 -3.91
N PRO A 24 23.18 -4.07 -4.63
CA PRO A 24 23.44 -2.91 -5.48
C PRO A 24 22.45 -2.73 -6.64
N GLY A 25 22.04 -3.83 -7.28
CA GLY A 25 21.06 -3.82 -8.37
C GLY A 25 19.67 -3.37 -7.93
N LEU A 26 19.25 -3.81 -6.75
CA LEU A 26 18.01 -3.36 -6.12
C LEU A 26 18.07 -1.90 -5.68
N ALA A 27 19.21 -1.47 -5.11
CA ALA A 27 19.44 -0.07 -4.80
C ALA A 27 19.35 0.81 -6.06
N ALA A 28 19.95 0.38 -7.17
CA ALA A 28 19.84 1.05 -8.46
C ALA A 28 18.38 1.12 -8.96
N LEU A 29 17.61 0.04 -8.83
CA LEU A 29 16.18 0.04 -9.15
C LEU A 29 15.40 1.06 -8.29
N PHE A 30 15.69 1.14 -6.99
CA PHE A 30 15.06 2.14 -6.12
C PHE A 30 15.42 3.58 -6.52
N ILE A 31 16.69 3.84 -6.83
CA ILE A 31 17.14 5.16 -7.31
C ILE A 31 16.42 5.52 -8.61
N ILE A 32 16.36 4.60 -9.58
CA ILE A 32 15.63 4.81 -10.83
C ILE A 32 14.17 5.15 -10.55
N ARG A 33 13.50 4.42 -9.64
CA ARG A 33 12.11 4.72 -9.27
C ARG A 33 11.95 6.12 -8.68
N CYS A 34 12.83 6.54 -7.78
CA CYS A 34 12.81 7.90 -7.23
C CYS A 34 12.93 8.94 -8.35
N LEU A 35 13.84 8.74 -9.30
CA LEU A 35 14.01 9.64 -10.45
C LEU A 35 12.77 9.68 -11.35
N LEU A 36 12.15 8.52 -11.62
CA LEU A 36 10.93 8.42 -12.41
C LEU A 36 9.76 9.15 -11.74
N ILE A 37 9.60 8.98 -10.42
CA ILE A 37 8.55 9.65 -9.64
C ILE A 37 8.77 11.17 -9.62
N ILE A 38 10.02 11.63 -9.43
CA ILE A 38 10.34 13.06 -9.52
C ILE A 38 10.02 13.59 -10.91
N GLY A 39 10.36 12.85 -11.96
CA GLY A 39 10.01 13.22 -13.34
C GLY A 39 8.49 13.37 -13.55
N LEU A 40 7.68 12.47 -12.97
CA LEU A 40 6.22 12.53 -13.06
C LEU A 40 5.61 13.78 -12.39
N LEU A 41 6.33 14.47 -11.50
CA LEU A 41 5.89 15.76 -10.94
C LEU A 41 5.91 16.89 -11.99
N PHE A 42 6.80 16.79 -12.99
CA PHE A 42 6.99 17.81 -14.02
C PHE A 42 6.34 17.43 -15.36
N PHE A 43 6.19 16.12 -15.62
CA PHE A 43 5.64 15.59 -16.86
C PHE A 43 4.33 14.84 -16.59
N PRO A 44 3.17 15.50 -16.71
CA PRO A 44 1.90 14.91 -16.34
C PRO A 44 1.47 13.86 -17.38
N LEU A 45 0.52 12.99 -17.01
CA LEU A 45 0.08 11.83 -17.81
C LEU A 45 -0.63 12.19 -19.13
N GLN A 46 -0.81 13.46 -19.44
CA GLN A 46 -1.27 13.93 -20.76
C GLN A 46 -0.12 14.05 -21.75
N SER A 47 1.13 14.09 -21.29
CA SER A 47 2.32 14.19 -22.12
C SER A 47 2.89 12.81 -22.47
N THR A 48 3.49 12.68 -23.66
CA THR A 48 4.20 11.47 -24.09
C THR A 48 5.31 11.10 -23.10
N THR A 49 6.01 12.10 -22.55
CA THR A 49 7.05 11.90 -21.54
C THR A 49 6.48 11.29 -20.26
N GLY A 50 5.34 11.79 -19.77
CA GLY A 50 4.65 11.22 -18.61
C GLY A 50 4.29 9.74 -18.82
N TRP A 51 3.89 9.35 -20.03
CA TRP A 51 3.61 7.95 -20.41
C TRP A 51 4.84 7.06 -20.37
N VAL A 52 5.97 7.54 -20.87
CA VAL A 52 7.24 6.82 -20.79
C VAL A 52 7.61 6.60 -19.33
N LEU A 53 7.50 7.63 -18.49
CA LEU A 53 7.86 7.56 -17.07
C LEU A 53 6.98 6.58 -16.28
N ILE A 54 5.65 6.65 -16.42
CA ILE A 54 4.72 5.74 -15.71
C ILE A 54 4.88 4.29 -16.19
N SER A 55 5.14 4.08 -17.49
CA SER A 55 5.35 2.74 -18.04
C SER A 55 6.66 2.13 -17.54
N LEU A 56 7.75 2.91 -17.52
CA LEU A 56 9.02 2.48 -16.93
C LEU A 56 8.89 2.16 -15.44
N LEU A 57 8.09 2.96 -14.71
CA LEU A 57 7.79 2.71 -13.30
C LEU A 57 7.06 1.36 -13.13
N GLY A 58 6.04 1.10 -13.95
CA GLY A 58 5.31 -0.17 -13.97
C GLY A 58 6.20 -1.37 -14.30
N VAL A 59 7.04 -1.28 -15.33
CA VAL A 59 8.01 -2.34 -15.69
C VAL A 59 8.99 -2.59 -14.54
N SER A 60 9.49 -1.53 -13.88
CA SER A 60 10.40 -1.68 -12.74
C SER A 60 9.76 -2.43 -11.57
N LEU A 61 8.45 -2.23 -11.33
CA LEU A 61 7.69 -2.89 -10.27
C LEU A 61 7.41 -4.36 -10.59
N LEU A 62 6.95 -4.62 -11.81
CA LEU A 62 6.75 -6.00 -12.29
C LEU A 62 8.06 -6.79 -12.21
N THR A 63 9.17 -6.18 -12.66
CA THR A 63 10.49 -6.80 -12.56
C THR A 63 10.82 -7.12 -11.11
N ALA A 64 10.71 -6.17 -10.17
CA ALA A 64 10.97 -6.47 -8.76
C ALA A 64 10.07 -7.58 -8.22
N SER A 65 8.78 -7.59 -8.54
CA SER A 65 7.84 -8.62 -8.05
C SER A 65 8.15 -10.03 -8.59
N LEU A 66 8.62 -10.15 -9.83
CA LEU A 66 8.99 -11.43 -10.44
C LEU A 66 10.30 -11.98 -9.85
N VAL A 67 11.11 -11.08 -9.29
CA VAL A 67 12.46 -11.31 -8.81
C VAL A 67 12.49 -11.67 -7.33
N THR A 68 11.63 -11.07 -6.51
CA THR A 68 11.56 -11.30 -5.07
C THR A 68 10.67 -12.50 -4.73
N TYR A 69 11.25 -13.61 -4.25
CA TYR A 69 10.50 -14.80 -3.83
C TYR A 69 9.80 -14.60 -2.49
N TYR A 70 10.49 -13.96 -1.54
CA TYR A 70 9.99 -13.56 -0.24
C TYR A 70 10.23 -12.06 -0.07
N GLY A 71 9.15 -11.29 0.10
CA GLY A 71 9.22 -9.84 0.31
C GLY A 71 8.09 -9.03 -0.30
N SER A 72 7.28 -9.62 -1.20
CA SER A 72 6.05 -8.96 -1.64
C SER A 72 5.02 -9.02 -0.53
N ASP A 73 4.58 -7.84 -0.09
CA ASP A 73 3.50 -7.68 0.88
C ASP A 73 2.30 -6.93 0.26
N GLY A 74 1.30 -6.63 1.08
CA GLY A 74 0.10 -5.91 0.63
C GLY A 74 0.39 -4.52 0.06
N SER A 75 1.48 -3.87 0.47
CA SER A 75 1.85 -2.54 -0.05
C SER A 75 2.39 -2.60 -1.48
N ASP A 76 3.14 -3.65 -1.83
CA ASP A 76 3.61 -3.89 -3.19
C ASP A 76 2.43 -4.21 -4.12
N GLN A 77 1.49 -5.03 -3.65
CA GLN A 77 0.27 -5.36 -4.40
C GLN A 77 -0.59 -4.12 -4.64
N MET A 78 -0.82 -3.30 -3.61
CA MET A 78 -1.57 -2.05 -3.72
C MET A 78 -0.88 -1.07 -4.69
N SER A 79 0.44 -0.89 -4.57
CA SER A 79 1.20 -0.01 -5.47
C SER A 79 1.12 -0.46 -6.93
N MET A 80 1.18 -1.78 -7.17
CA MET A 80 1.02 -2.36 -8.50
C MET A 80 -0.38 -2.13 -9.05
N LEU A 81 -1.43 -2.35 -8.25
CA LEU A 81 -2.81 -2.09 -8.64
C LEU A 81 -3.03 -0.62 -9.03
N ILE A 82 -2.51 0.32 -8.23
CA ILE A 82 -2.59 1.75 -8.53
C ILE A 82 -1.94 2.05 -9.88
N ILE A 83 -0.69 1.63 -10.08
CA ILE A 83 0.07 1.98 -11.28
C ILE A 83 -0.52 1.33 -12.53
N ILE A 84 -0.89 0.06 -12.48
CA ILE A 84 -1.56 -0.62 -13.59
C ILE A 84 -2.88 0.09 -13.92
N THR A 85 -3.67 0.45 -12.92
CA THR A 85 -4.94 1.15 -13.14
C THR A 85 -4.73 2.50 -13.80
N LEU A 86 -3.74 3.28 -13.32
CA LEU A 86 -3.41 4.59 -13.91
C LEU A 86 -2.94 4.45 -15.37
N ILE A 87 -2.11 3.45 -15.67
CA ILE A 87 -1.66 3.15 -17.04
C ILE A 87 -2.85 2.78 -17.94
N LEU A 88 -3.70 1.86 -17.51
CA LEU A 88 -4.81 1.39 -18.33
C LEU A 88 -5.88 2.47 -18.55
N CYS A 89 -6.21 3.24 -17.51
CA CYS A 89 -7.33 4.18 -17.58
C CYS A 89 -6.96 5.54 -18.17
N ASN A 90 -5.68 5.88 -18.23
CA ASN A 90 -5.21 7.13 -18.83
C ASN A 90 -4.62 6.96 -20.24
N LEU A 91 -4.49 5.74 -20.76
CA LEU A 91 -3.79 5.48 -22.03
C LEU A 91 -4.35 6.37 -23.17
N PRO A 92 -3.54 7.18 -23.87
CA PRO A 92 -4.06 8.23 -24.76
C PRO A 92 -4.91 7.70 -25.91
N ALA A 93 -4.65 6.47 -26.35
CA ALA A 93 -5.39 5.81 -27.43
C ALA A 93 -6.85 5.45 -27.06
N PHE A 94 -7.15 5.23 -25.77
CA PHE A 94 -8.47 4.72 -25.34
C PHE A 94 -9.10 5.51 -24.18
N THR A 95 -8.38 6.47 -23.60
CA THR A 95 -8.84 7.19 -22.41
C THR A 95 -10.06 8.07 -22.72
N THR A 96 -11.07 7.96 -21.87
CA THR A 96 -12.25 8.83 -21.84
C THR A 96 -12.43 9.35 -20.42
N GLY A 97 -13.17 10.44 -20.22
CA GLY A 97 -13.49 10.94 -18.88
C GLY A 97 -14.08 9.84 -17.99
N LYS A 98 -15.05 9.09 -18.53
CA LYS A 98 -15.67 7.96 -17.83
C LYS A 98 -14.68 6.84 -17.47
N LEU A 99 -13.72 6.51 -18.35
CA LEU A 99 -12.72 5.48 -18.04
C LEU A 99 -11.77 5.93 -16.91
N ARG A 100 -11.42 7.21 -16.86
CA ARG A 100 -10.62 7.78 -15.77
C ARG A 100 -11.38 7.70 -14.46
N ASP A 101 -12.67 8.06 -14.46
CA ASP A 101 -13.52 7.96 -13.28
C ASP A 101 -13.58 6.52 -12.79
N ILE A 102 -13.81 5.55 -13.67
CA ILE A 102 -13.80 4.11 -13.34
C ILE A 102 -12.47 3.69 -12.71
N GLY A 103 -11.33 4.15 -13.25
CA GLY A 103 -10.01 3.87 -12.69
C GLY A 103 -9.83 4.43 -11.27
N ILE A 104 -10.27 5.66 -11.03
CA ILE A 104 -10.22 6.27 -9.69
C ILE A 104 -11.16 5.52 -8.73
N TRP A 105 -12.38 5.19 -9.18
CA TRP A 105 -13.32 4.36 -8.43
C TRP A 105 -12.71 3.01 -8.03
N PHE A 106 -12.05 2.33 -8.97
CA PHE A 106 -11.37 1.07 -8.70
C PHE A 106 -10.32 1.21 -7.59
N ILE A 107 -9.47 2.24 -7.64
CA ILE A 107 -8.44 2.47 -6.61
C ILE A 107 -9.07 2.68 -5.23
N GLY A 108 -10.09 3.54 -5.12
CA GLY A 108 -10.75 3.81 -3.84
C GLY A 108 -11.49 2.59 -3.27
N LEU A 109 -12.16 1.82 -4.13
CA LEU A 109 -12.83 0.58 -3.74
C LEU A 109 -11.82 -0.51 -3.32
N GLN A 110 -10.68 -0.63 -4.00
CA GLN A 110 -9.62 -1.55 -3.63
C GLN A 110 -9.01 -1.22 -2.25
N ALA A 111 -8.85 0.06 -1.93
CA ALA A 111 -8.42 0.49 -0.60
C ALA A 111 -9.45 0.06 0.47
N CYS A 112 -10.73 0.33 0.25
CA CYS A 112 -11.80 -0.05 1.17
C CYS A 112 -11.88 -1.57 1.35
N LEU A 113 -11.76 -2.34 0.27
CA LEU A 113 -11.72 -3.80 0.31
C LEU A 113 -10.52 -4.30 1.13
N SER A 114 -9.33 -3.71 0.90
CA SER A 114 -8.10 -4.08 1.60
C SER A 114 -8.21 -3.86 3.11
N TYR A 115 -8.70 -2.70 3.55
CA TYR A 115 -8.97 -2.44 4.97
C TYR A 115 -10.02 -3.41 5.51
N THR A 116 -11.16 -3.58 4.82
CA THR A 116 -12.27 -4.43 5.31
C THR A 116 -11.84 -5.87 5.50
N VAL A 117 -11.16 -6.45 4.51
CA VAL A 117 -10.68 -7.84 4.58
C VAL A 117 -9.65 -7.98 5.70
N ALA A 118 -8.75 -7.01 5.87
CA ALA A 118 -7.80 -7.00 6.98
C ALA A 118 -8.50 -6.90 8.35
N GLY A 119 -9.51 -6.06 8.49
CA GLY A 119 -10.29 -5.90 9.71
C GLY A 119 -11.09 -7.16 10.05
N ILE A 120 -11.77 -7.75 9.06
CA ILE A 120 -12.52 -9.01 9.24
C ILE A 120 -11.56 -10.15 9.62
N ALA A 121 -10.40 -10.26 8.98
CA ALA A 121 -9.41 -11.27 9.34
C ALA A 121 -8.95 -11.14 10.81
N LYS A 122 -8.77 -9.90 11.28
CA LYS A 122 -8.46 -9.61 12.69
C LYS A 122 -9.65 -9.86 13.61
N LEU A 123 -10.88 -9.59 13.18
CA LEU A 123 -12.09 -9.87 13.95
C LEU A 123 -12.26 -11.38 14.18
N VAL A 124 -11.96 -12.21 13.17
CA VAL A 124 -12.07 -13.67 13.27
C VAL A 124 -10.95 -14.27 14.15
N SER A 125 -9.74 -13.69 14.13
CA SER A 125 -8.61 -14.16 14.95
C SER A 125 -8.87 -14.04 16.45
N ALA A 126 -8.62 -15.13 17.18
CA ALA A 126 -8.75 -15.17 18.64
C ALA A 126 -7.69 -14.30 19.34
N GLU A 127 -6.48 -14.22 18.78
CA GLU A 127 -5.35 -13.44 19.27
C GLU A 127 -5.59 -11.93 19.18
N TRP A 128 -6.26 -11.49 18.12
CA TRP A 128 -6.67 -10.10 17.95
C TRP A 128 -7.82 -9.75 18.91
N ARG A 129 -8.84 -10.61 19.01
CA ARG A 129 -9.97 -10.41 19.94
C ARG A 129 -9.58 -10.44 21.41
N SER A 130 -8.62 -11.30 21.79
CA SER A 130 -8.09 -11.35 23.17
C SER A 130 -7.34 -10.06 23.55
N GLY A 131 -6.91 -9.29 22.55
CA GLY A 131 -6.18 -8.05 22.71
C GLY A 131 -4.70 -8.26 22.98
N THR A 132 -4.08 -9.35 22.49
CA THR A 132 -2.63 -9.62 22.65
C THR A 132 -1.81 -9.35 21.39
N ALA A 133 -2.45 -9.45 20.21
CA ALA A 133 -1.78 -9.46 18.91
C ALA A 133 -0.75 -8.34 18.67
N ILE A 134 -1.05 -7.07 18.97
CA ILE A 134 -0.13 -5.96 18.66
C ILE A 134 1.19 -6.07 19.44
N LYS A 135 1.13 -6.32 20.75
CA LYS A 135 2.32 -6.60 21.57
C LYS A 135 3.12 -7.79 21.03
N ASP A 136 2.44 -8.85 20.58
CA ASP A 136 3.09 -10.04 20.03
C ASP A 136 3.80 -9.72 18.70
N VAL A 137 3.16 -8.95 17.80
CA VAL A 137 3.79 -8.42 16.59
C VAL A 137 5.03 -7.58 16.93
N PHE A 138 4.92 -6.70 17.92
CA PHE A 138 6.05 -5.87 18.37
C PHE A 138 7.18 -6.68 19.02
N SER A 139 6.95 -7.94 19.39
CA SER A 139 7.97 -8.84 19.93
C SER A 139 8.73 -9.64 18.86
N THR A 140 8.29 -9.58 17.60
CA THR A 140 8.93 -10.32 16.51
C THR A 140 10.30 -9.76 16.14
N LYS A 141 11.15 -10.58 15.52
CA LYS A 141 12.49 -10.15 15.09
C LYS A 141 12.46 -9.21 13.86
N THR A 142 11.50 -9.43 12.96
CA THR A 142 11.47 -8.74 11.65
C THR A 142 10.77 -7.40 11.71
N TYR A 143 9.66 -7.30 12.45
CA TYR A 143 8.79 -6.11 12.49
C TYR A 143 8.61 -5.58 13.91
N GLY A 144 9.39 -6.06 14.86
CA GLY A 144 9.23 -5.73 16.27
C GLY A 144 10.04 -4.53 16.73
N SER A 145 9.58 -3.96 17.85
CA SER A 145 10.29 -2.92 18.59
C SER A 145 10.28 -3.31 20.06
N LYS A 146 11.47 -3.61 20.61
CA LYS A 146 11.62 -4.05 22.01
C LYS A 146 11.02 -3.04 22.99
N LYS A 147 11.21 -1.74 22.74
CA LYS A 147 10.65 -0.66 23.56
C LYS A 147 9.12 -0.65 23.51
N ALA A 148 8.53 -0.76 22.31
CA ALA A 148 7.08 -0.76 22.14
C ALA A 148 6.44 -2.03 22.74
N SER A 149 7.06 -3.20 22.56
CA SER A 149 6.59 -4.45 23.17
C SER A 149 6.61 -4.39 24.70
N LEU A 150 7.70 -3.90 25.30
CA LEU A 150 7.78 -3.73 26.77
C LEU A 150 6.75 -2.73 27.30
N LEU A 151 6.48 -1.64 26.57
CA LEU A 151 5.46 -0.67 26.94
C LEU A 151 4.06 -1.31 26.96
N LEU A 152 3.71 -2.08 25.92
CA LEU A 152 2.40 -2.75 25.83
C LEU A 152 2.28 -3.95 26.78
N GLN A 153 3.40 -4.56 27.19
CA GLN A 153 3.42 -5.52 28.30
C GLN A 153 3.06 -4.85 29.63
N LYS A 154 3.57 -3.63 29.87
CA LYS A 154 3.27 -2.86 31.09
C LYS A 154 1.81 -2.36 31.13
N TYR A 155 1.22 -2.05 29.98
CA TYR A 155 -0.14 -1.50 29.88
C TYR A 155 -1.06 -2.40 29.02
N PRO A 156 -1.54 -3.53 29.58
CA PRO A 156 -2.35 -4.51 28.82
C PRO A 156 -3.70 -3.96 28.34
N SER A 157 -4.30 -3.02 29.10
CA SER A 157 -5.52 -2.32 28.69
C SER A 157 -5.31 -1.48 27.42
N ALA A 158 -4.17 -0.79 27.31
CA ALA A 158 -3.79 -0.05 26.11
C ALA A 158 -3.58 -0.99 24.91
N ASN A 159 -2.92 -2.14 25.11
CA ASN A 159 -2.76 -3.14 24.04
C ASN A 159 -4.11 -3.65 23.52
N ARG A 160 -5.04 -3.97 24.45
CA ARG A 160 -6.39 -4.39 24.09
C ARG A 160 -7.16 -3.31 23.34
N PHE A 161 -7.07 -2.06 23.79
CA PHE A 161 -7.67 -0.92 23.09
C PHE A 161 -7.14 -0.80 21.67
N LEU A 162 -5.81 -0.85 21.48
CA LEU A 162 -5.21 -0.76 20.15
C LEU A 162 -5.66 -1.90 19.24
N CYS A 163 -5.71 -3.15 19.73
CA CYS A 163 -6.19 -4.28 18.94
C CYS A 163 -7.63 -4.06 18.47
N TRP A 164 -8.54 -3.69 19.37
CA TRP A 164 -9.94 -3.45 19.02
C TRP A 164 -10.15 -2.20 18.18
N ASN A 165 -9.35 -1.15 18.39
CA ASN A 165 -9.38 0.04 17.55
C ASN A 165 -9.06 -0.31 16.08
N VAL A 166 -8.01 -1.11 15.84
CA VAL A 166 -7.67 -1.56 14.48
C VAL A 166 -8.76 -2.45 13.90
N ILE A 167 -9.25 -3.45 14.65
CA ILE A 167 -10.34 -4.33 14.18
C ILE A 167 -11.53 -3.50 13.71
N VAL A 168 -12.04 -2.62 14.57
CA VAL A 168 -13.24 -1.84 14.26
C VAL A 168 -12.99 -0.93 13.07
N MET A 169 -11.96 -0.07 13.14
CA MET A 169 -11.72 0.95 12.12
C MET A 169 -11.45 0.37 10.75
N GLU A 170 -10.72 -0.75 10.65
CA GLU A 170 -10.50 -1.43 9.38
C GLU A 170 -11.79 -2.10 8.86
N THR A 171 -12.56 -2.76 9.72
CA THR A 171 -13.82 -3.43 9.32
C THR A 171 -14.86 -2.44 8.81
N ILE A 172 -15.02 -1.29 9.48
CA ILE A 172 -16.00 -0.27 9.09
C ILE A 172 -15.43 0.79 8.15
N PHE A 173 -14.20 0.62 7.66
CA PHE A 173 -13.54 1.58 6.78
C PHE A 173 -14.36 2.00 5.54
N PRO A 174 -15.13 1.11 4.85
CA PRO A 174 -15.92 1.49 3.69
C PRO A 174 -16.97 2.58 3.96
N LEU A 175 -17.33 2.82 5.22
CA LEU A 175 -18.21 3.92 5.60
C LEU A 175 -17.62 5.28 5.18
N CYS A 176 -16.31 5.41 4.98
CA CYS A 176 -15.70 6.63 4.45
C CYS A 176 -16.21 6.99 3.03
N LEU A 177 -16.74 6.03 2.27
CA LEU A 177 -17.32 6.31 0.95
C LEU A 177 -18.75 6.85 1.06
N ILE A 178 -19.50 6.46 2.09
CA ILE A 178 -20.96 6.67 2.24
C ILE A 178 -21.35 7.52 3.45
N LEU A 179 -20.40 8.14 4.15
CA LEU A 179 -20.68 9.14 5.18
C LEU A 179 -20.33 10.56 4.69
N PRO A 180 -21.06 11.59 5.16
CA PRO A 180 -20.70 12.98 4.90
C PRO A 180 -19.22 13.25 5.21
N TRP A 181 -18.60 14.15 4.42
CA TRP A 181 -17.14 14.34 4.45
C TRP A 181 -16.57 14.59 5.85
N GLN A 182 -17.29 15.33 6.70
CA GLN A 182 -16.87 15.61 8.08
C GLN A 182 -16.70 14.35 8.95
N TYR A 183 -17.39 13.26 8.61
CA TYR A 183 -17.24 11.96 9.28
C TYR A 183 -16.31 11.03 8.50
N ALA A 184 -16.36 11.06 7.16
CA ALA A 184 -15.48 10.25 6.32
C ALA A 184 -13.99 10.56 6.55
N ILE A 185 -13.64 11.83 6.76
CA ILE A 185 -12.25 12.26 6.99
C ILE A 185 -11.63 11.61 8.24
N VAL A 186 -12.44 11.23 9.23
CA VAL A 186 -11.97 10.52 10.45
C VAL A 186 -11.27 9.21 10.10
N PHE A 187 -11.79 8.47 9.10
CA PHE A 187 -11.20 7.21 8.65
C PHE A 187 -9.84 7.42 7.97
N LEU A 188 -9.71 8.48 7.17
CA LEU A 188 -8.46 8.81 6.49
C LEU A 188 -7.41 9.32 7.49
N ILE A 189 -7.80 10.16 8.45
CA ILE A 189 -6.90 10.58 9.54
C ILE A 189 -6.46 9.38 10.36
N TRP A 190 -7.39 8.48 10.71
CA TRP A 190 -7.06 7.26 11.42
C TRP A 190 -6.11 6.37 10.63
N GLY A 191 -6.38 6.13 9.35
CA GLY A 191 -5.54 5.29 8.50
C GLY A 191 -4.16 5.91 8.25
N PHE A 192 -4.06 7.24 8.14
CA PHE A 192 -2.79 7.96 8.14
C PHE A 192 -2.00 7.69 9.41
N ILE A 193 -2.61 7.89 10.58
CA ILE A 193 -1.97 7.68 11.89
C ILE A 193 -1.53 6.23 12.04
N PHE A 194 -2.41 5.29 11.70
CA PHE A 194 -2.13 3.85 11.72
C PHE A 194 -0.90 3.52 10.88
N HIS A 195 -0.92 3.89 9.59
CA HIS A 195 0.20 3.57 8.72
C HIS A 195 1.49 4.30 9.10
N PHE A 196 1.39 5.55 9.57
CA PHE A 196 2.53 6.31 10.05
C PHE A 196 3.20 5.60 11.24
N PHE A 197 2.43 5.16 12.23
CA PHE A 197 2.99 4.40 13.35
C PHE A 197 3.49 3.01 12.94
N THR A 198 2.86 2.33 11.97
CA THR A 198 3.45 1.08 11.44
C THR A 198 4.78 1.33 10.73
N ALA A 199 4.93 2.44 10.01
CA ALA A 199 6.20 2.83 9.40
C ALA A 199 7.27 3.11 10.47
N LEU A 200 6.93 3.91 11.49
CA LEU A 200 7.86 4.28 12.56
C LEU A 200 8.25 3.12 13.48
N ILE A 201 7.29 2.29 13.89
CA ILE A 201 7.51 1.25 14.92
C ILE A 201 7.97 -0.06 14.26
N MET A 202 7.39 -0.41 13.12
CA MET A 202 7.61 -1.71 12.48
C MET A 202 8.53 -1.62 11.25
N GLY A 203 8.91 -0.40 10.81
CA GLY A 203 9.71 -0.20 9.60
C GLY A 203 8.95 -0.43 8.29
N LEU A 204 7.62 -0.52 8.35
CA LEU A 204 6.76 -0.78 7.19
C LEU A 204 6.51 0.49 6.36
N ASN A 205 7.58 1.12 5.88
CA ASN A 205 7.52 2.41 5.18
C ASN A 205 6.70 2.37 3.89
N SER A 206 6.76 1.28 3.14
CA SER A 206 6.03 1.13 1.87
C SER A 206 4.52 1.13 2.05
N PHE A 207 4.01 0.57 3.16
CA PHE A 207 2.58 0.59 3.48
C PHE A 207 2.04 2.01 3.60
N PHE A 208 2.80 2.89 4.26
CA PHE A 208 2.38 4.29 4.40
C PHE A 208 2.15 4.93 3.03
N TRP A 209 3.14 4.89 2.14
CA TRP A 209 3.01 5.52 0.83
C TRP A 209 1.96 4.84 -0.06
N ALA A 210 1.90 3.50 -0.07
CA ALA A 210 0.97 2.76 -0.90
C ALA A 210 -0.49 3.07 -0.54
N PHE A 211 -0.82 3.14 0.75
CA PHE A 211 -2.19 3.44 1.18
C PHE A 211 -2.52 4.94 1.09
N MET A 212 -1.59 5.84 1.41
CA MET A 212 -1.83 7.29 1.26
C MET A 212 -2.12 7.67 -0.20
N ALA A 213 -1.49 6.99 -1.17
CA ALA A 213 -1.75 7.19 -2.59
C ALA A 213 -3.21 6.87 -3.00
N THR A 214 -3.97 6.12 -2.20
CA THR A 214 -5.38 5.80 -2.48
C THR A 214 -6.36 6.86 -1.98
N TYR A 215 -5.95 7.75 -1.06
CA TYR A 215 -6.86 8.67 -0.39
C TYR A 215 -7.48 9.72 -1.32
N PRO A 216 -6.78 10.26 -2.33
CA PRO A 216 -7.42 11.11 -3.33
C PRO A 216 -8.56 10.40 -4.07
N ALA A 217 -8.45 9.08 -4.30
CA ALA A 217 -9.51 8.31 -4.92
C ALA A 217 -10.72 8.13 -4.01
N ILE A 218 -10.49 7.89 -2.71
CA ILE A 218 -11.57 7.84 -1.71
C ILE A 218 -12.30 9.18 -1.62
N TYR A 219 -11.55 10.29 -1.57
CA TYR A 219 -12.12 11.65 -1.60
C TYR A 219 -12.97 11.88 -2.85
N PHE A 220 -12.48 11.48 -4.02
CA PHE A 220 -13.19 11.61 -5.29
C PHE A 220 -14.52 10.86 -5.30
N ILE A 221 -14.53 9.62 -4.80
CA ILE A 221 -15.75 8.81 -4.69
C ILE A 221 -16.74 9.44 -3.71
N ASN A 222 -16.26 9.83 -2.52
CA ASN A 222 -17.08 10.46 -1.49
C ASN A 222 -17.78 11.72 -2.03
N HIS A 223 -17.09 12.57 -2.81
CA HIS A 223 -17.67 13.80 -3.37
C HIS A 223 -18.67 13.58 -4.51
N GLN A 224 -18.83 12.35 -4.99
CA GLN A 224 -19.89 11.98 -5.93
C GLN A 224 -21.16 11.50 -5.23
N MET A 225 -21.11 11.20 -3.94
CA MET A 225 -22.28 10.72 -3.22
C MET A 225 -23.24 11.87 -2.91
N PRO A 226 -24.55 11.65 -3.01
CA PRO A 226 -25.54 12.69 -2.78
C PRO A 226 -25.81 12.87 -1.28
N TRP A 227 -24.87 13.51 -0.57
CA TRP A 227 -24.96 13.77 0.87
C TRP A 227 -26.17 14.58 1.30
N HIS A 228 -26.70 15.39 0.40
CA HIS A 228 -27.86 16.26 0.64
C HIS A 228 -29.20 15.51 0.69
N LEU A 229 -29.20 14.18 0.46
CA LEU A 229 -30.39 13.33 0.51
C LEU A 229 -30.57 12.62 1.86
N PHE A 230 -29.71 12.89 2.85
CA PHE A 230 -29.73 12.27 4.18
C PHE A 230 -29.64 13.29 5.30
#